data_AF-A0A1G6GUS6-F1
#
_entry.id   AF-A0A1G6GUS6-F1
#
_cell.length_a   1.000
_cell.length_b   1.000
_cell.length_c   1.000
_cell.angle_alpha   90.00
_cell.angle_beta   90.00
_cell.angle_gamma   90.00
#
_symmetry.space_group_name_H-M   'P 1'
#
loop_
_entity.id
_entity.type
_entity.pdbx_description
1 polymer ?
#
loop_
_entity_poly.entity_id
_entity_poly.type
_entity_poly.pdbx_seq_one_letter_code
_entity_poly.pdbx_strand_id
1 'polypeptide(L)'
;MIKRTALKSNLAIAAAIVSLGACNTSKTTMADAKTDNSVVTVVEQQRQPNRVPATPYPIKYVQPSGDTLTIRLHGDERHHWAETIDGYLILQKEDGTYDYAYRNAEGKLISLEIVAQDAEKRDVETVKAIEKAKVR
;
A
#
# COMPACT_ATOMS: atom_id res chain seq x y z
N MET A 1 4.44 -11.43 46.41
CA MET A 1 5.30 -11.10 45.25
C MET A 1 5.63 -12.39 44.53
N ILE A 2 4.84 -12.75 43.50
CA ILE A 2 4.96 -14.02 42.78
C ILE A 2 4.96 -13.68 41.30
N LYS A 3 6.14 -13.65 40.67
CA LYS A 3 6.26 -13.53 39.21
C LYS A 3 6.33 -14.95 38.63
N ARG A 4 5.31 -15.32 37.86
CA ARG A 4 5.24 -16.58 37.13
C ARG A 4 6.10 -16.48 35.87
N THR A 5 6.96 -17.47 35.71
CA THR A 5 7.82 -17.76 34.57
C THR A 5 6.99 -18.21 33.36
N ALA A 6 7.38 -17.84 32.15
CA ALA A 6 7.02 -18.58 30.94
C ALA A 6 8.09 -18.43 29.84
N LEU A 7 8.74 -19.55 29.56
CA LEU A 7 9.51 -19.91 28.36
C LEU A 7 8.63 -19.84 27.10
N LYS A 8 9.23 -19.59 25.92
CA LYS A 8 8.79 -20.03 24.58
C LYS A 8 9.92 -19.70 23.59
N SER A 9 10.84 -20.64 23.30
CA SER A 9 10.76 -21.72 22.29
C SER A 9 11.08 -21.23 20.87
N ASN A 10 12.31 -21.52 20.44
CA ASN A 10 12.80 -21.38 19.07
C ASN A 10 12.06 -22.35 18.14
N LEU A 11 11.64 -21.89 16.97
CA LEU A 11 11.25 -22.75 15.86
C LEU A 11 11.79 -22.20 14.55
N ALA A 12 12.92 -22.75 14.12
CA ALA A 12 13.42 -22.62 12.76
C ALA A 12 12.68 -23.66 11.90
N ILE A 13 12.06 -23.21 10.81
CA ILE A 13 11.60 -24.10 9.74
C ILE A 13 12.25 -23.61 8.45
N ALA A 14 13.21 -24.41 7.99
CA ALA A 14 13.85 -24.29 6.69
C ALA A 14 12.84 -24.66 5.59
N ALA A 15 12.71 -23.80 4.58
CA ALA A 15 12.05 -24.15 3.33
C ALA A 15 13.13 -24.35 2.27
N ALA A 16 13.45 -25.61 1.97
CA ALA A 16 14.19 -26.01 0.79
C ALA A 16 13.17 -26.28 -0.33
N ILE A 17 13.19 -25.47 -1.39
CA ILE A 17 12.50 -25.80 -2.64
C ILE A 17 13.58 -26.13 -3.66
N VAL A 18 13.68 -27.42 -3.93
CA VAL A 18 14.49 -28.04 -4.99
C VAL A 18 13.70 -28.02 -6.29
N SER A 19 14.48 -27.92 -7.38
CA SER A 19 14.22 -28.44 -8.72
C SER A 19 14.02 -27.38 -9.80
N LEU A 20 15.14 -27.19 -10.49
CA LEU A 20 15.24 -26.72 -11.86
C LEU A 20 14.23 -27.44 -12.77
N GLY A 21 13.54 -26.64 -13.60
CA GLY A 21 12.78 -27.09 -14.76
C GLY A 21 13.38 -26.42 -15.99
N ALA A 22 13.83 -27.24 -16.93
CA ALA A 22 14.73 -26.91 -18.02
C ALA A 22 14.12 -26.07 -19.16
N CYS A 23 15.05 -25.44 -19.86
CA CYS A 23 15.01 -24.88 -21.20
C CYS A 23 14.21 -25.72 -22.21
N ASN A 24 13.26 -25.08 -22.91
CA ASN A 24 12.82 -25.57 -24.21
C ASN A 24 13.42 -24.68 -25.31
N THR A 25 14.45 -25.23 -25.95
CA THR A 25 15.00 -24.77 -27.22
C THR A 25 14.12 -25.34 -28.34
N SER A 26 13.33 -24.51 -29.00
CA SER A 26 12.75 -24.90 -30.29
C SER A 26 13.58 -24.26 -31.40
N LYS A 27 14.51 -25.05 -31.93
CA LYS A 27 15.10 -24.82 -33.25
C LYS A 27 14.01 -25.11 -34.29
N THR A 28 13.73 -24.14 -35.15
CA THR A 28 13.22 -24.42 -36.50
C THR A 28 14.04 -23.59 -37.46
N THR A 29 14.95 -24.29 -38.13
CA THR A 29 15.58 -23.92 -39.38
C THR A 29 14.54 -23.86 -40.48
N MET A 30 14.45 -22.75 -41.20
CA MET A 30 14.10 -22.75 -42.63
C MET A 30 14.98 -21.73 -43.35
N ALA A 31 15.36 -22.13 -44.56
CA ALA A 31 16.41 -21.56 -45.38
C ALA A 31 15.96 -20.38 -46.23
N ASP A 32 16.98 -19.65 -46.68
CA ASP A 32 17.15 -18.97 -47.96
C ASP A 32 16.31 -17.73 -48.36
N ALA A 33 17.11 -16.67 -48.52
CA ALA A 33 17.15 -15.70 -49.62
C ALA A 33 15.97 -14.75 -49.83
N LYS A 34 16.20 -13.46 -49.51
CA LYS A 34 16.29 -12.40 -50.54
C LYS A 34 16.82 -11.09 -49.93
N THR A 35 17.80 -10.51 -50.60
CA THR A 35 18.24 -9.11 -50.45
C THR A 35 17.05 -8.16 -50.63
N ASP A 36 16.80 -7.29 -49.66
CA ASP A 36 16.34 -5.92 -49.92
C ASP A 36 16.79 -4.98 -48.79
N ASN A 37 17.56 -3.95 -49.14
CA ASN A 37 17.95 -2.89 -48.22
C ASN A 37 16.72 -2.03 -47.95
N SER A 38 15.98 -2.34 -46.89
CA SER A 38 14.99 -1.43 -46.34
C SER A 38 15.42 -1.00 -44.95
N VAL A 39 15.64 0.30 -44.83
CA VAL A 39 15.93 1.05 -43.61
C VAL A 39 15.07 0.51 -42.46
N VAL A 40 15.70 -0.21 -41.53
CA VAL A 40 15.06 -0.60 -40.26
C VAL A 40 15.03 0.67 -39.41
N THR A 41 14.01 1.49 -39.64
CA THR A 41 13.63 2.54 -38.70
C THR A 41 13.29 1.84 -37.39
N VAL A 42 14.19 1.96 -36.41
CA VAL A 42 13.91 1.55 -35.04
C VAL A 42 12.82 2.49 -34.53
N VAL A 43 11.55 2.11 -34.76
CA VAL A 43 10.42 2.77 -34.13
C VAL A 43 10.51 2.42 -32.66
N GLU A 44 11.09 3.32 -31.88
CA GLU A 44 11.12 3.25 -30.44
C GLU A 44 9.68 3.13 -29.95
N GLN A 45 9.30 1.90 -29.56
CA GLN A 45 8.03 1.63 -28.92
C GLN A 45 8.04 2.31 -27.56
N GLN A 46 7.57 3.54 -27.53
CA GLN A 46 7.21 4.28 -26.33
C GLN A 46 6.25 3.41 -25.52
N ARG A 47 6.75 2.68 -24.51
CA ARG A 47 5.91 1.92 -23.58
C ARG A 47 5.01 2.91 -22.86
N GLN A 48 3.73 2.93 -23.21
CA GLN A 48 2.75 3.72 -22.51
C GLN A 48 2.77 3.34 -21.02
N PRO A 49 2.79 4.31 -20.09
CA PRO A 49 2.73 3.99 -18.67
C PRO A 49 1.39 3.29 -18.41
N ASN A 50 1.46 2.02 -18.02
CA ASN A 50 0.29 1.26 -17.61
C ASN A 50 -0.15 1.78 -16.23
N ARG A 51 -0.92 2.87 -16.20
CA ARG A 51 -1.49 3.42 -14.97
C ARG A 51 -2.73 2.63 -14.60
N VAL A 52 -2.59 1.69 -13.66
CA VAL A 52 -3.74 1.04 -13.03
C VAL A 52 -4.33 2.03 -12.03
N PRO A 53 -5.57 2.51 -12.22
CA PRO A 53 -6.18 3.42 -11.26
C PRO A 53 -6.35 2.71 -9.91
N ALA A 54 -6.11 3.42 -8.81
CA ALA A 54 -6.43 2.91 -7.49
C ALA A 54 -7.92 2.51 -7.44
N THR A 55 -8.22 1.35 -6.84
CA THR A 55 -9.61 0.89 -6.70
C THR A 55 -10.41 1.93 -5.91
N PRO A 56 -11.52 2.48 -6.45
CA PRO A 56 -12.24 3.59 -5.83
C PRO A 56 -13.12 3.17 -4.62
N TYR A 57 -13.06 1.90 -4.23
CA TYR A 57 -13.97 1.33 -3.24
C TYR A 57 -13.43 1.49 -1.80
N PRO A 58 -14.32 1.77 -0.84
CA PRO A 58 -14.01 1.66 0.59
C PRO A 58 -13.36 0.31 0.95
N ILE A 59 -12.29 0.36 1.73
CA ILE A 59 -11.57 -0.81 2.24
C ILE A 59 -11.83 -0.89 3.74
N LYS A 60 -12.23 -2.07 4.23
CA LYS A 60 -12.27 -2.35 5.66
C LYS A 60 -10.90 -2.81 6.13
N TYR A 61 -10.30 -2.03 7.03
CA TYR A 61 -9.03 -2.32 7.66
C TYR A 61 -9.25 -2.81 9.09
N VAL A 62 -8.61 -3.91 9.47
CA VAL A 62 -8.60 -4.40 10.85
C VAL A 62 -7.37 -3.84 11.53
N GLN A 63 -7.58 -2.98 12.52
CA GLN A 63 -6.49 -2.38 13.28
C GLN A 63 -5.82 -3.40 14.20
N PRO A 64 -4.57 -3.13 14.65
CA PRO A 64 -3.87 -4.00 15.60
C PRO A 64 -4.65 -4.25 16.90
N SER A 65 -5.53 -3.33 17.30
CA SER A 65 -6.43 -3.50 18.45
C SER A 65 -7.56 -4.52 18.24
N GLY A 66 -7.83 -4.91 16.98
CA GLY A 66 -8.97 -5.73 16.57
C GLY A 66 -10.18 -4.93 16.09
N ASP A 67 -10.18 -3.60 16.24
CA ASP A 67 -11.25 -2.75 15.71
C ASP A 67 -11.18 -2.64 14.19
N THR A 68 -12.35 -2.51 13.56
CA THR A 68 -12.44 -2.19 12.13
C THR A 68 -12.47 -0.69 11.90
N LEU A 69 -11.81 -0.25 10.82
CA LEU A 69 -11.85 1.10 10.28
C LEU A 69 -12.12 1.01 8.78
N THR A 70 -13.09 1.78 8.28
CA THR A 70 -13.37 1.84 6.85
C THR A 70 -12.69 3.06 6.24
N ILE A 71 -11.85 2.84 5.23
CA ILE A 71 -10.98 3.87 4.64
C ILE A 71 -11.14 3.95 3.12
N ARG A 72 -10.81 5.11 2.56
CA ARG A 72 -10.55 5.30 1.13
C ARG A 72 -9.07 5.58 0.95
N LEU A 73 -8.45 4.85 0.02
CA LEU A 73 -7.09 5.12 -0.40
C LEU A 73 -7.13 6.01 -1.63
N HIS A 74 -6.35 7.07 -1.60
CA HIS A 74 -6.18 8.02 -2.67
C HIS A 74 -4.72 8.01 -3.10
N GLY A 75 -4.49 8.26 -4.38
CA GLY A 75 -3.16 8.55 -4.85
C GLY A 75 -2.91 8.26 -6.32
N ASP A 76 -1.73 8.72 -6.73
CA ASP A 76 -1.08 8.40 -7.98
C ASP A 76 0.36 7.95 -7.70
N GLU A 77 1.17 7.84 -8.76
CA GLU A 77 2.58 7.43 -8.69
C GLU A 77 3.46 8.32 -7.80
N ARG A 78 3.02 9.54 -7.47
CA ARG A 78 3.82 10.53 -6.76
C ARG A 78 3.29 10.80 -5.36
N HIS A 79 1.98 10.71 -5.16
CA HIS A 79 1.34 11.03 -3.89
C HIS A 79 0.29 9.98 -3.56
N HIS A 80 0.33 9.47 -2.34
CA HIS A 80 -0.71 8.59 -1.80
C HIS A 80 -1.12 9.07 -0.42
N TRP A 81 -2.39 8.95 -0.10
CA TRP A 81 -2.93 9.24 1.23
C TRP A 81 -4.18 8.40 1.48
N ALA A 82 -4.62 8.38 2.73
CA ALA A 82 -5.81 7.66 3.12
C ALA A 82 -6.74 8.60 3.88
N GLU A 83 -8.03 8.37 3.72
CA GLU A 83 -9.09 9.10 4.41
C GLU A 83 -10.11 8.12 4.99
N THR A 84 -10.75 8.52 6.07
CA THR A 84 -11.99 7.89 6.55
C THR A 84 -13.13 8.14 5.55
N ILE A 85 -14.23 7.38 5.65
CA ILE A 85 -15.38 7.52 4.72
C ILE A 85 -16.00 8.92 4.72
N ASP A 86 -15.87 9.64 5.83
CA ASP A 86 -16.36 10.99 6.03
C ASP A 86 -15.28 12.08 5.85
N GLY A 87 -14.10 11.71 5.34
CA GLY A 87 -13.14 12.67 4.77
C GLY A 87 -12.08 13.21 5.73
N TYR A 88 -11.82 12.53 6.86
CA TYR A 88 -10.67 12.85 7.70
C TYR A 88 -9.42 12.11 7.21
N LEU A 89 -8.32 12.86 7.05
CA LEU A 89 -7.01 12.32 6.73
C LEU A 89 -6.53 11.39 7.84
N ILE A 90 -5.93 10.27 7.43
CA ILE A 90 -5.34 9.29 8.33
C ILE A 90 -3.93 8.92 7.87
N LEU A 91 -3.08 8.58 8.83
CA LEU A 91 -1.70 8.20 8.61
C LEU A 91 -1.45 6.85 9.28
N GLN A 92 -0.90 5.89 8.53
CA GLN A 92 -0.46 4.64 9.10
C GLN A 92 0.87 4.85 9.82
N LYS A 93 0.92 4.43 11.09
CA LYS A 93 2.14 4.39 11.89
C LYS A 93 2.95 3.12 11.62
N GLU A 94 4.17 3.09 12.12
CA GLU A 94 5.07 1.92 12.02
C GLU A 94 4.50 0.66 12.67
N ASP A 95 3.62 0.81 13.67
CA ASP A 95 2.92 -0.29 14.34
C ASP A 95 1.74 -0.87 13.53
N GLY A 96 1.43 -0.27 12.37
CA GLY A 96 0.30 -0.63 11.52
C GLY A 96 -1.01 0.04 11.91
N THR A 97 -1.06 0.80 13.02
CA THR A 97 -2.26 1.53 13.44
C THR A 97 -2.48 2.73 12.53
N TYR A 98 -3.74 3.05 12.22
CA TYR A 98 -4.09 4.31 11.57
C TYR A 98 -4.44 5.35 12.61
N ASP A 99 -3.74 6.49 12.61
CA ASP A 99 -4.08 7.65 13.42
C ASP A 99 -4.71 8.74 12.53
N TYR A 100 -5.53 9.60 13.12
CA TYR A 100 -5.92 10.84 12.46
C TYR A 100 -4.71 11.70 12.19
N ALA A 101 -4.73 12.40 11.06
CA ALA A 101 -3.65 13.25 10.62
C ALA A 101 -4.17 14.58 10.10
N TYR A 102 -3.28 15.56 10.05
CA TYR A 102 -3.50 16.82 9.34
C TYR A 102 -2.34 17.08 8.39
N ARG A 103 -2.57 17.95 7.41
CA ARG A 103 -1.54 18.37 6.48
C ARG A 103 -0.90 19.65 7.01
N ASN A 104 0.42 19.69 7.16
CA ASN A 104 1.12 20.91 7.54
C ASN A 104 1.26 21.88 6.35
N ALA A 105 1.80 23.07 6.59
CA ALA A 105 2.02 24.10 5.56
C ALA A 105 2.93 23.64 4.39
N GLU A 106 3.76 22.61 4.59
CA GLU A 106 4.64 22.03 3.58
C GLU A 106 3.96 20.90 2.77
N GLY A 107 2.69 20.59 3.08
CA GLY A 107 1.96 19.52 2.43
C GLY A 107 2.20 18.12 3.01
N LYS A 108 2.95 17.98 4.10
CA LYS A 108 3.24 16.71 4.77
C LYS A 108 2.13 16.32 5.74
N LEU A 109 1.77 15.03 5.76
CA LEU A 109 0.86 14.48 6.76
C LEU A 109 1.56 14.29 8.09
N ILE A 110 0.96 14.82 9.16
CA ILE A 110 1.44 14.74 10.54
C ILE A 110 0.35 14.07 11.38
N SER A 111 0.72 13.05 12.16
CA SER A 111 -0.21 12.36 13.07
C SER A 111 -0.68 13.28 14.19
N LEU A 112 -1.93 13.11 14.62
CA LEU A 112 -2.50 13.71 15.82
C LEU A 112 -2.36 12.81 17.06
N GLU A 113 -1.72 11.64 16.93
CA GLU A 113 -1.57 10.62 17.98
C GLU A 113 -2.90 10.08 18.53
N ILE A 114 -3.98 10.20 17.76
CA ILE A 114 -5.31 9.70 18.09
C ILE A 114 -5.67 8.61 17.08
N VAL A 115 -5.96 7.41 17.57
CA VAL A 115 -6.33 6.26 16.73
C VAL A 115 -7.61 6.56 15.94
N ALA A 116 -7.58 6.34 14.64
CA ALA A 116 -8.69 6.55 13.75
C ALA A 116 -9.81 5.55 14.01
N GLN A 117 -11.06 6.00 13.92
CA GLN A 117 -12.25 5.17 14.15
C GLN A 117 -13.34 5.54 13.14
N ASP A 118 -14.22 4.59 12.85
CA ASP A 118 -15.44 4.87 12.09
C ASP A 118 -16.26 5.95 12.80
N ALA A 119 -16.97 6.78 12.03
CA ALA A 119 -17.67 7.97 12.54
C ALA A 119 -18.61 7.67 13.72
N GLU A 120 -19.25 6.51 13.71
CA GLU A 120 -20.20 6.05 14.73
C GLU A 120 -19.55 5.73 16.08
N LYS A 121 -18.23 5.48 16.12
CA LYS A 121 -17.50 5.08 17.33
C LYS A 121 -16.75 6.22 18.01
N ARG A 122 -16.75 7.43 17.42
CA ARG A 122 -15.93 8.54 17.91
C ARG A 122 -16.54 9.21 19.13
N ASP A 123 -15.68 9.55 20.08
CA ASP A 123 -16.05 10.41 21.19
C ASP A 123 -16.09 11.90 20.78
N VAL A 124 -16.86 12.70 21.52
CA VAL A 124 -17.01 14.15 21.32
C VAL A 124 -15.67 14.89 21.41
N GLU A 125 -14.77 14.47 22.30
CA GLU A 125 -13.43 15.07 22.43
C GLU A 125 -12.59 14.81 21.19
N THR A 126 -12.62 13.58 20.67
CA THR A 126 -11.94 13.20 19.43
C THR A 126 -12.44 14.03 18.26
N VAL A 127 -13.76 14.19 18.12
CA VAL A 127 -14.36 15.01 17.05
C VAL A 127 -13.89 16.47 17.13
N LYS A 128 -13.85 17.05 18.33
CA LYS A 128 -13.34 18.42 18.52
C LYS A 128 -11.86 18.55 18.13
N ALA A 129 -11.04 17.56 18.48
CA ALA A 129 -9.62 17.56 18.19
C ALA A 129 -9.35 17.49 16.68
N ILE A 130 -10.02 16.60 15.95
CA ILE A 130 -9.84 16.43 14.51
C ILE A 130 -10.37 17.63 13.71
N GLU A 131 -11.50 18.22 14.12
CA GLU A 131 -12.04 19.42 13.47
C GLU A 131 -11.12 20.63 13.66
N LYS A 132 -10.56 20.80 14.85
CA LYS A 132 -9.55 21.83 15.10
C LYS A 132 -8.31 21.65 14.24
N ALA A 133 -7.90 20.40 14.01
CA ALA A 133 -6.72 20.09 13.20
C ALA A 133 -6.93 20.33 11.70
N LYS A 134 -8.17 20.19 11.21
CA LYS A 134 -8.55 20.41 9.81
C LYS A 134 -8.37 21.86 9.34
N VAL A 135 -8.41 22.82 10.26
CA VAL A 135 -8.35 24.28 9.97
C VAL A 135 -6.91 24.84 10.08
N ARG A 136 -5.91 23.98 10.39
CA ARG A 136 -4.51 24.39 10.53
C ARG A 136 -3.80 24.57 9.20
#